data_AF-A0AAN7QJ35-F1
#
_entry.id   AF-A0AAN7QJ35-F1
#
_cell.length_a   1.000
_cell.length_b   1.000
_cell.length_c   1.000
_cell.angle_alpha   90.00
_cell.angle_beta   90.00
_cell.angle_gamma   90.00
#
_symmetry.space_group_name_H-M   'P 1'
#
loop_
_entity.id
_entity.type
_entity.pdbx_description
1 polymer ?
#
loop_
_entity_poly.entity_id
_entity_poly.type
_entity_poly.pdbx_seq_one_letter_code
_entity_poly.pdbx_strand_id
1 'polypeptide(L)'
;MVRCQLEKHVKMERCFKCWSYNHRARDCDGPDRSGRCYACGQEFCIVCNKNGHKAGSGKCIIFRKSLLQANKDILYQTSEEIDPSVKC
;
A
#
# COMPACT_ATOMS: atom_id res chain seq x y z
N MET A 1 17.49 -0.55 29.84
CA MET A 1 16.78 -1.61 29.09
C MET A 1 16.30 -1.05 27.78
N VAL A 2 16.77 -1.57 26.64
CA VAL A 2 16.26 -1.20 25.31
C VAL A 2 15.31 -2.31 24.87
N ARG A 3 14.08 -1.95 24.52
CA ARG A 3 13.10 -2.88 23.92
C ARG A 3 13.23 -2.77 22.41
N CYS A 4 13.78 -3.81 21.78
CA CYS A 4 13.78 -3.95 20.33
C CYS A 4 12.49 -4.69 19.94
N GLN A 5 11.64 -4.08 19.11
CA GLN A 5 10.42 -4.69 18.60
C GLN A 5 10.53 -4.78 17.07
N LEU A 6 10.26 -5.96 16.54
CA LEU A 6 10.38 -6.26 15.12
C LEU A 6 8.98 -6.19 14.49
N GLU A 7 8.75 -5.20 13.64
CA GLU A 7 7.46 -4.99 12.97
C GLU A 7 7.45 -5.70 11.60
N LYS A 8 6.34 -6.37 11.28
CA LYS A 8 6.17 -7.01 9.96
C LYS A 8 6.00 -5.94 8.89
N HIS A 9 6.84 -5.98 7.85
CA HIS A 9 6.74 -5.05 6.73
C HIS A 9 5.66 -5.49 5.73
N VAL A 10 4.60 -4.70 5.61
CA VAL A 10 3.51 -4.95 4.65
C VAL A 10 3.94 -4.50 3.25
N LYS A 11 4.15 -5.46 2.34
CA LYS A 11 4.38 -5.15 0.92
C LYS A 11 3.03 -4.87 0.25
N MET A 12 2.81 -3.61 -0.13
CA MET A 12 1.64 -3.22 -0.91
C MET A 12 2.03 -3.00 -2.37
N GLU A 13 1.40 -3.76 -3.25
CA GLU A 13 1.53 -3.57 -4.69
C GLU A 13 0.69 -2.38 -5.17
N ARG A 14 1.25 -1.63 -6.11
CA ARG A 14 0.61 -0.47 -6.74
C ARG A 14 0.47 -0.73 -8.23
N CYS A 15 -0.61 -0.24 -8.83
CA CYS A 15 -0.79 -0.28 -10.26
C CYS A 15 0.26 0.59 -10.94
N PHE A 16 1.04 0.05 -11.89
CA PHE A 16 2.06 0.83 -12.61
C PHE A 16 1.46 1.87 -13.58
N LYS A 17 0.23 1.65 -14.02
CA LYS A 17 -0.46 2.54 -14.96
C LYS A 17 -1.05 3.77 -14.29
N CYS A 18 -1.96 3.58 -13.33
CA CYS A 18 -2.68 4.68 -12.70
C CYS A 18 -2.15 5.07 -11.31
N TRP A 19 -1.28 4.24 -10.72
CA TRP A 19 -0.71 4.37 -9.37
C TRP A 19 -1.72 4.26 -8.23
N SER A 20 -2.87 3.64 -8.49
CA SER A 20 -3.81 3.21 -7.47
C SER A 20 -3.32 1.95 -6.76
N TYR A 21 -3.79 1.74 -5.53
CA TYR A 21 -3.41 0.62 -4.66
C TYR A 21 -4.53 -0.42 -4.52
N ASN A 22 -5.57 -0.34 -5.36
CA ASN A 22 -6.74 -1.21 -5.28
C ASN A 22 -6.71 -2.35 -6.32
N HIS A 23 -5.96 -2.20 -7.41
CA HIS A 23 -5.92 -3.15 -8.53
C HIS A 23 -4.53 -3.28 -9.14
N ARG A 24 -4.36 -4.30 -9.98
CA ARG A 24 -3.14 -4.56 -10.77
C ARG A 24 -3.21 -3.88 -12.13
N ALA A 25 -2.05 -3.69 -12.77
CA ALA A 25 -1.97 -3.06 -14.10
C ALA A 25 -2.76 -3.78 -15.20
N ARG A 26 -3.05 -5.08 -15.02
CA ARG A 26 -3.87 -5.89 -15.93
C ARG A 26 -5.36 -5.51 -15.90
N ASP A 27 -5.85 -5.13 -14.72
CA ASP A 27 -7.27 -4.80 -14.45
C ASP A 27 -7.47 -3.28 -14.27
N CYS A 28 -6.56 -2.49 -14.82
CA CYS A 28 -6.59 -1.04 -14.70
C CYS A 28 -7.47 -0.43 -15.79
N ASP A 29 -8.64 0.08 -15.40
CA ASP A 29 -9.53 0.89 -16.24
C ASP A 29 -9.17 2.39 -16.23
N GLY A 30 -8.23 2.78 -15.36
CA GLY A 30 -7.83 4.17 -15.17
C GLY A 30 -6.89 4.73 -16.26
N PRO A 31 -6.62 6.04 -16.22
CA PRO A 31 -5.70 6.68 -17.16
C PRO A 31 -4.29 6.13 -17.03
N ASP A 32 -3.69 5.78 -18.17
CA ASP A 32 -2.31 5.31 -18.29
C ASP A 32 -1.33 6.48 -18.04
N ARG A 33 -0.66 6.45 -16.89
CA ARG A 33 0.36 7.43 -16.47
C ARG A 33 1.75 6.81 -16.41
N SER A 34 1.93 5.63 -17.01
CA SER A 34 3.19 4.88 -17.11
C SER A 34 4.35 5.70 -17.67
N GLY A 35 4.06 6.70 -18.51
CA GLY A 35 5.05 7.63 -19.08
C GLY A 35 5.42 8.84 -18.20
N ARG A 36 4.88 8.95 -16.98
CA ARG A 36 5.19 10.04 -16.04
C ARG A 36 6.08 9.54 -14.91
N CYS A 37 6.99 10.38 -14.43
CA CYS A 37 7.87 10.01 -13.31
C CYS A 37 7.16 10.11 -11.97
N TYR A 38 7.09 9.00 -11.23
CA TYR A 38 6.52 8.95 -9.87
C TYR A 38 7.25 9.86 -8.89
N ALA A 39 8.57 10.04 -9.09
CA ALA A 39 9.44 10.81 -8.20
C ALA A 39 9.42 12.33 -8.46
N CYS A 40 9.05 12.78 -9.65
CA CYS A 40 9.20 14.19 -10.05
C CYS A 40 8.10 15.11 -9.49
N GLY A 41 7.02 14.56 -8.89
CA GLY A 41 5.96 15.32 -8.23
C GLY A 41 6.25 15.54 -6.74
N GLN A 42 7.28 16.32 -6.40
CA GLN A 42 7.70 16.50 -4.99
C GLN A 42 6.65 17.23 -4.13
N GLU A 43 5.76 18.01 -4.76
CA GLU A 43 4.76 18.84 -4.06
C GLU A 43 3.32 18.52 -4.43
N PHE A 44 3.10 17.50 -5.28
CA PHE A 44 1.77 17.14 -5.77
C PHE A 44 1.56 15.63 -5.79
N CYS A 45 0.48 15.19 -5.16
CA CYS A 45 0.12 13.79 -5.10
C CYS A 45 -0.82 13.43 -6.24
N ILE A 46 -0.31 12.68 -7.21
CA ILE A 46 -1.06 12.23 -8.41
C ILE A 46 -2.16 11.21 -8.08
N VAL A 47 -2.07 10.56 -6.91
CA VAL A 47 -3.05 9.56 -6.46
C VAL A 47 -4.30 10.23 -5.89
N CYS A 48 -4.14 11.22 -5.00
CA CYS A 48 -5.27 11.93 -4.39
C CYS A 48 -5.56 13.30 -5.01
N ASN A 49 -4.80 13.69 -6.04
CA ASN A 49 -4.93 14.96 -6.76
C ASN A 49 -4.88 16.19 -5.82
N LYS A 50 -3.98 16.16 -4.84
CA LYS A 50 -3.79 17.25 -3.86
C LYS A 50 -2.31 17.66 -3.77
N ASN A 51 -2.09 18.96 -3.63
CA ASN A 51 -0.77 19.53 -3.37
C ASN A 51 -0.36 19.35 -1.89
N GLY A 52 0.93 19.54 -1.60
CA GLY A 52 1.51 19.53 -0.25
C GLY A 52 2.07 18.18 0.20
N HIS A 53 2.06 17.15 -0.64
CA HIS A 53 2.76 15.89 -0.39
C HIS A 53 3.04 15.10 -1.67
N LYS A 54 4.08 14.26 -1.63
CA LYS A 54 4.41 13.28 -2.67
C LYS A 54 3.51 12.04 -2.60
N ALA A 55 3.32 11.38 -3.74
CA ALA A 55 2.66 10.08 -3.79
C ALA A 55 3.44 9.03 -2.97
N GLY A 56 2.73 8.22 -2.17
CA GLY A 56 3.35 7.22 -1.26
C GLY A 56 3.85 7.79 0.07
N SER A 57 3.56 9.06 0.38
CA SER A 57 3.74 9.61 1.72
C SER A 57 2.56 9.23 2.62
N GLY A 58 2.81 9.02 3.92
CA GLY A 58 1.77 8.80 4.94
C GLY A 58 0.76 9.94 5.08
N LYS A 59 1.04 11.12 4.48
CA LYS A 59 0.11 12.25 4.36
C LYS A 59 -1.00 12.02 3.31
N CYS A 60 -0.83 11.06 2.39
CA CYS A 60 -1.85 10.74 1.39
C CYS A 60 -2.95 9.87 2.00
N ILE A 61 -4.19 10.34 1.96
CA ILE A 61 -5.35 9.62 2.51
C ILE A 61 -5.59 8.27 1.81
N ILE A 62 -5.37 8.18 0.50
CA ILE A 62 -5.59 6.96 -0.28
C ILE A 62 -4.52 5.94 0.11
N PHE A 63 -3.26 6.36 0.14
CA PHE A 63 -2.15 5.51 0.59
C PHE A 63 -2.38 4.99 2.02
N ARG A 64 -2.79 5.87 2.95
CA ARG A 64 -3.07 5.47 4.34
C ARG A 64 -4.22 4.48 4.43
N LYS A 65 -5.31 4.69 3.68
CA LYS A 65 -6.44 3.75 3.61
C LYS A 65 -6.01 2.39 3.08
N SER A 66 -5.24 2.38 1.98
CA SER A 66 -4.72 1.14 1.41
C SER A 66 -3.75 0.43 2.36
N LEU A 67 -2.95 1.18 3.13
CA LEU A 67 -2.04 0.60 4.12
C LEU A 67 -2.79 -0.06 5.26
N LEU A 68 -3.85 0.59 5.74
CA LEU A 68 -4.74 0.01 6.74
C LEU A 68 -5.44 -1.24 6.20
N GLN A 69 -5.89 -1.22 4.94
CA GLN A 69 -6.53 -2.38 4.33
C GLN A 69 -5.56 -3.56 4.17
N ALA A 70 -4.34 -3.32 3.71
CA ALA A 70 -3.31 -4.35 3.59
C ALA A 70 -2.91 -4.93 4.96
N ASN A 71 -2.88 -4.11 6.01
CA ASN A 71 -2.68 -4.61 7.37
C ASN A 71 -3.85 -5.47 7.85
N LYS A 72 -5.10 -5.09 7.56
CA LYS A 72 -6.29 -5.89 7.90
C LYS A 72 -6.30 -7.23 7.18
N ASP A 73 -5.93 -7.26 5.91
CA ASP A 73 -5.82 -8.48 5.11
C ASP A 73 -4.79 -9.46 5.71
N ILE A 74 -3.63 -8.95 6.15
CA ILE A 74 -2.64 -9.76 6.86
C ILE A 74 -3.20 -10.30 8.17
N LEU A 75 -3.92 -9.49 8.94
CA LEU A 75 -4.53 -9.95 10.20
C LEU A 75 -5.58 -11.04 9.96
N TYR A 76 -6.36 -10.93 8.89
CA TYR A 76 -7.33 -11.95 8.49
C TYR A 76 -6.64 -13.25 8.10
N GLN A 77 -5.61 -13.19 7.25
CA GLN A 77 -4.81 -14.36 6.86
C GLN A 77 -4.17 -15.06 8.06
N THR A 78 -3.65 -14.30 9.05
CA THR A 78 -3.08 -14.90 10.27
C THR A 78 -4.13 -15.52 11.21
N SER A 79 -5.42 -15.20 11.03
CA SER A 79 -6.51 -15.75 11.84
C SER A 79 -7.09 -17.05 11.26
N GLU A 80 -6.88 -17.30 9.97
CA GLU A 80 -7.28 -18.54 9.29
C GLU A 80 -6.21 -19.64 9.38
N GLU A 81 -4.97 -19.30 9.76
CA GLU A 81 -3.87 -20.24 10.02
C GLU A 81 -3.77 -20.68 11.49
N ILE A 82 -4.89 -20.71 12.23
CA ILE A 82 -4.96 -21.51 13.46
C ILE A 82 -5.24 -22.94 13.01
N ASP A 83 -4.20 -23.63 12.54
CA ASP A 83 -4.22 -25.08 12.43
C ASP A 83 -4.12 -25.63 13.86
N PRO A 84 -5.18 -26.24 14.44
CA PRO A 84 -5.16 -26.75 15.82
C PRO A 84 -4.28 -28.01 15.98
N SER A 85 -3.37 -28.29 15.05
CA SER A 85 -2.62 -29.55 14.99
C SER A 85 -1.10 -29.35 14.89
N VAL A 86 -0.54 -28.37 15.59
CA VAL A 86 0.88 -28.44 15.99
C VAL A 86 0.95 -29.05 17.40
N LYS A 87 0.64 -30.35 17.46
CA LYS A 87 1.21 -31.25 18.47
C LYS A 87 2.52 -31.79 17.91
N CYS A 88 3.62 -31.26 18.40
CA CYS A 88 4.89 -31.98 18.54
C CYS A 88 5.45 -31.58 19.89
#